data_AF-A0A925SZX1-F1
#
_entry.id   AF-A0A925SZX1-F1
#
_cell.length_a   1.000
_cell.length_b   1.000
_cell.length_c   1.000
_cell.angle_alpha   90.00
_cell.angle_beta   90.00
_cell.angle_gamma   90.00
#
_symmetry.space_group_name_H-M   'P 1'
#
loop_
_entity.id
_entity.type
_entity.pdbx_description
1 polymer ?
#
loop_
_entity_poly.entity_id
_entity_poly.type
_entity_poly.pdbx_seq_one_letter_code
_entity_poly.pdbx_strand_id
1 'polypeptide(L)'
;MLQAVLGLDAARIARAFLVTPAAMSQRLVRAKQKIRDAGIPFDEPEHAERSGRMAAVYEAIYAAFAVDHDVSEVEPGVESLAEEAVYLARVLTELAPDDPEALGLYALLQLSHSRTGASTTPDGTFVPLAEQDVARWNRAAILDANAVLLRAATFRVPGPFQLEAAIQSAHCQRLFSGRTPWKAIEFLYATLNAAWPTIASAVAHAAVLVELEREADAEALLARIDRARVAEYAPYWVVLSHARRRSGDPAGARDAMTKAITLTRSPRLRTFLETTLAQLCRPAALK
;
A
#
# COMPACT_ATOMS: atom_id res chain seq x y z
N MET A 1 -4.20 -7.90 18.10
CA MET A 1 -5.13 -6.99 17.42
C MET A 1 -5.79 -7.66 16.22
N LEU A 2 -5.12 -7.86 15.09
CA LEU A 2 -5.75 -8.32 13.84
C LEU A 2 -6.61 -9.60 13.97
N GLN A 3 -6.11 -10.66 14.61
CA GLN A 3 -6.91 -11.89 14.80
C GLN A 3 -7.98 -11.74 15.90
N ALA A 4 -7.65 -11.09 17.01
CA ALA A 4 -8.49 -11.07 18.21
C ALA A 4 -9.61 -10.03 18.15
N VAL A 5 -9.38 -8.91 17.45
CA VAL A 5 -10.30 -7.77 17.37
C VAL A 5 -10.96 -7.69 16.00
N LEU A 6 -10.22 -7.93 14.92
CA LEU A 6 -10.76 -7.87 13.55
C LEU A 6 -11.13 -9.25 12.98
N GLY A 7 -11.01 -10.32 13.78
CA GLY A 7 -11.37 -11.68 13.36
C GLY A 7 -10.53 -12.26 12.21
N LEU A 8 -9.41 -11.62 11.83
CA LEU A 8 -8.63 -12.05 10.68
C LEU A 8 -7.92 -13.39 10.92
N ASP A 9 -8.06 -14.33 9.99
CA ASP A 9 -7.34 -15.60 10.04
C ASP A 9 -5.82 -15.44 9.84
N ALA A 10 -5.05 -16.46 10.22
CA ALA A 10 -3.59 -16.41 10.14
C ALA A 10 -3.07 -16.29 8.70
N ALA A 11 -3.79 -16.81 7.71
CA ALA A 11 -3.40 -16.71 6.31
C ALA A 11 -3.60 -15.29 5.78
N ARG A 12 -4.62 -14.56 6.22
CA ARG A 12 -4.85 -13.13 5.92
C ARG A 12 -3.73 -12.28 6.50
N ILE A 13 -3.42 -12.48 7.77
CA ILE A 13 -2.35 -11.73 8.44
C ILE A 13 -0.99 -12.06 7.81
N ALA A 14 -0.70 -13.31 7.48
CA ALA A 14 0.58 -13.71 6.89
C ALA A 14 0.93 -12.93 5.61
N ARG A 15 -0.07 -12.64 4.77
CA ARG A 15 0.11 -11.88 3.52
C ARG A 15 0.54 -10.44 3.76
N ALA A 16 -0.14 -9.75 4.66
CA ALA A 16 0.19 -8.37 5.02
C ALA A 16 1.64 -8.23 5.53
N PHE A 17 2.15 -9.28 6.18
CA PHE A 17 3.51 -9.31 6.74
C PHE A 17 4.54 -10.02 5.84
N LEU A 18 4.16 -10.47 4.63
CA LEU A 18 5.02 -11.20 3.70
C LEU A 18 5.72 -12.43 4.35
N VAL A 19 4.97 -13.23 5.10
CA VAL A 19 5.44 -14.50 5.70
C VAL A 19 4.50 -15.66 5.36
N THR A 20 4.90 -16.89 5.63
CA THR A 20 4.04 -18.06 5.39
C THR A 20 2.90 -18.15 6.41
N PRO A 21 1.72 -18.71 6.05
CA PRO A 21 0.62 -18.94 7.00
C PRO A 21 1.04 -19.79 8.20
N ALA A 22 1.88 -20.81 8.00
CA ALA A 22 2.40 -21.63 9.08
C ALA A 22 3.29 -20.81 10.05
N ALA A 23 4.20 -19.99 9.51
CA ALA A 23 5.03 -19.11 10.34
C ALA A 23 4.18 -18.08 11.10
N MET A 24 3.15 -17.51 10.47
CA MET A 24 2.23 -16.59 11.13
C MET A 24 1.40 -17.28 12.23
N SER A 25 0.86 -18.47 11.98
CA SER A 25 0.15 -19.26 12.99
C SER A 25 1.02 -19.55 14.21
N GLN A 26 2.28 -19.97 14.00
CA GLN A 26 3.23 -20.19 15.09
C GLN A 26 3.56 -18.89 15.85
N ARG A 27 3.70 -17.75 15.14
CA ARG A 27 3.89 -16.43 15.77
C ARG A 27 2.68 -16.07 16.64
N LEU A 28 1.46 -16.27 16.15
CA LEU A 28 0.22 -15.98 16.88
C LEU A 28 0.07 -16.85 18.13
N VAL A 29 0.36 -18.15 18.04
CA VAL A 29 0.34 -19.06 19.20
C VAL A 29 1.38 -18.63 20.25
N ARG A 30 2.62 -18.35 19.84
CA ARG A 30 3.67 -17.86 20.75
C ARG A 30 3.30 -16.53 21.41
N ALA A 31 2.69 -15.61 20.67
CA ALA A 31 2.22 -14.34 21.22
C ALA A 31 1.11 -14.55 22.28
N LYS A 32 0.11 -15.40 21.99
CA LYS A 32 -0.96 -15.76 22.95
C LYS A 32 -0.40 -16.45 24.20
N GLN A 33 0.56 -17.34 24.01
CA GLN A 33 1.27 -18.02 25.09
C GLN A 33 1.98 -17.00 25.99
N LYS A 34 2.75 -16.08 25.42
CA LYS A 34 3.45 -15.03 26.15
C LYS A 34 2.51 -14.10 26.93
N ILE A 35 1.37 -13.70 26.32
CA ILE A 35 0.35 -12.90 26.99
C ILE A 35 -0.22 -13.64 28.20
N ARG A 36 -0.55 -14.94 28.02
CA ARG A 36 -1.09 -15.79 29.09
C ARG A 36 -0.08 -16.00 30.22
N ASP A 37 1.16 -16.32 29.89
CA ASP A 37 2.22 -16.62 30.87
C ASP A 37 2.64 -15.37 31.64
N ALA A 38 2.60 -14.20 31.00
CA ALA A 38 2.87 -12.92 31.65
C ALA A 38 1.64 -12.31 32.34
N GLY A 39 0.46 -12.94 32.23
CA GLY A 39 -0.78 -12.46 32.85
C GLY A 39 -1.17 -11.04 32.43
N ILE A 40 -0.85 -10.62 31.20
CA ILE A 40 -1.08 -9.25 30.74
C ILE A 40 -2.60 -9.02 30.61
N PRO A 41 -3.21 -8.17 31.44
CA PRO A 41 -4.65 -7.93 31.38
C PRO A 41 -5.00 -7.07 30.16
N PHE A 42 -6.22 -7.25 29.64
CA PHE A 42 -6.80 -6.38 28.62
C PHE A 42 -7.53 -5.21 29.29
N ASP A 43 -6.77 -4.37 29.99
CA ASP A 43 -7.29 -3.17 30.64
C ASP A 43 -7.07 -1.91 29.77
N GLU A 44 -7.87 -0.87 30.04
CA GLU A 44 -7.66 0.43 29.41
C GLU A 44 -6.29 0.99 29.84
N PRO A 45 -5.40 1.35 28.89
CA PRO A 45 -4.08 1.86 29.25
C PRO A 45 -4.18 3.21 29.95
N GLU A 46 -3.38 3.37 31.00
CA GLU A 46 -3.19 4.68 31.62
C GLU A 46 -2.58 5.66 30.62
N HIS A 47 -2.80 6.96 30.83
CA HIS A 47 -2.33 8.00 29.91
C HIS A 47 -0.82 7.91 29.63
N ALA A 48 0.00 7.56 30.63
CA ALA A 48 1.44 7.42 30.50
C ALA A 48 1.86 6.21 29.64
N GLU A 49 1.03 5.18 29.56
CA GLU A 49 1.31 3.97 28.77
C GLU A 49 0.93 4.11 27.30
N ARG A 50 0.03 5.05 26.97
CA ARG A 50 -0.55 5.21 25.63
C ARG A 50 0.54 5.41 24.57
N SER A 51 1.48 6.34 24.80
CA SER A 51 2.56 6.64 23.85
C SER A 51 3.40 5.41 23.48
N GLY A 52 3.67 4.52 24.43
CA GLY A 52 4.43 3.28 24.19
C GLY A 52 3.67 2.23 23.37
N ARG A 53 2.35 2.38 23.22
CA ARG A 53 1.47 1.45 22.50
C ARG A 53 1.04 1.96 21.13
N MET A 54 1.16 3.27 20.86
CA MET A 54 0.66 3.92 19.64
C MET A 54 1.20 3.29 18.34
N ALA A 55 2.50 2.98 18.27
CA ALA A 55 3.09 2.38 17.07
C ALA A 55 2.37 1.08 16.65
N ALA A 56 2.04 0.21 17.61
CA ALA A 56 1.33 -1.04 17.32
C ALA A 56 -0.14 -0.80 16.90
N VAL A 57 -0.76 0.27 17.39
CA VAL A 57 -2.12 0.67 16.99
C VAL A 57 -2.10 1.18 15.54
N TYR A 58 -1.13 2.02 15.18
CA TYR A 58 -0.97 2.50 13.81
C TYR A 58 -0.80 1.37 12.81
N GLU A 59 0.12 0.44 13.10
CA GLU A 59 0.34 -0.73 12.25
C GLU A 59 -0.91 -1.61 12.12
N ALA A 60 -1.68 -1.77 13.21
CA ALA A 60 -2.91 -2.57 13.18
C ALA A 60 -3.99 -1.93 12.30
N ILE A 61 -4.20 -0.62 12.40
CA ILE A 61 -5.17 0.11 11.59
C ILE A 61 -4.73 0.14 10.12
N TYR A 62 -3.46 0.43 9.85
CA TYR A 62 -2.90 0.37 8.50
C TYR A 62 -3.04 -1.02 7.87
N ALA A 63 -2.73 -2.08 8.62
CA ALA A 63 -2.86 -3.45 8.13
C ALA A 63 -4.33 -3.84 7.88
N ALA A 64 -5.28 -3.34 8.69
CA ALA A 64 -6.71 -3.55 8.43
C ALA A 64 -7.12 -2.96 7.07
N PHE A 65 -6.67 -1.73 6.79
CA PHE A 65 -6.91 -1.08 5.51
C PHE A 65 -6.25 -1.82 4.34
N ALA A 66 -4.98 -2.21 4.49
CA ALA A 66 -4.22 -2.86 3.43
C ALA A 66 -4.77 -4.27 3.08
N VAL A 67 -5.24 -5.03 4.08
CA VAL A 67 -5.81 -6.38 3.87
C VAL A 67 -7.16 -6.33 3.16
N ASP A 68 -7.94 -5.26 3.36
CA ASP A 68 -9.26 -5.14 2.73
C ASP A 68 -9.20 -5.15 1.20
N HIS A 69 -8.21 -4.45 0.63
CA HIS A 69 -8.03 -4.34 -0.82
C HIS A 69 -7.87 -5.70 -1.54
N ASP A 70 -7.33 -6.70 -0.83
CA ASP A 70 -7.15 -8.06 -1.34
C ASP A 70 -8.36 -8.99 -1.11
N VAL A 71 -9.21 -8.69 -0.12
CA VAL A 71 -10.23 -9.64 0.39
C VAL A 71 -11.61 -9.41 -0.21
N SER A 72 -12.07 -8.15 -0.28
CA SER A 72 -13.45 -7.85 -0.70
C SER A 72 -13.78 -8.32 -2.12
N GLU A 73 -12.76 -8.53 -2.96
CA GLU A 73 -12.93 -9.09 -4.30
C GLU A 73 -12.90 -10.63 -4.33
N VAL A 74 -12.08 -11.26 -3.47
CA VAL A 74 -11.88 -12.72 -3.48
C VAL A 74 -13.02 -13.42 -2.74
N GLU A 75 -13.64 -12.76 -1.77
CA GLU A 75 -14.76 -13.27 -0.97
C GLU A 75 -15.93 -12.27 -0.97
N PRO A 76 -16.81 -12.31 -1.99
CA PRO A 76 -17.97 -11.43 -2.06
C PRO A 76 -18.89 -11.60 -0.84
N GLY A 77 -19.23 -10.49 -0.17
CA GLY A 77 -20.10 -10.48 1.02
C GLY A 77 -19.38 -10.25 2.35
N VAL A 78 -18.05 -10.15 2.35
CA VAL A 78 -17.28 -9.64 3.51
C VAL A 78 -17.37 -8.12 3.54
N GLU A 79 -17.79 -7.54 4.67
CA GLU A 79 -17.81 -6.09 4.86
C GLU A 79 -16.41 -5.48 4.73
N SER A 80 -16.32 -4.32 4.06
CA SER A 80 -15.06 -3.63 3.83
C SER A 80 -14.50 -3.10 5.15
N LEU A 81 -13.27 -3.48 5.48
CA LEU A 81 -12.52 -2.94 6.61
C LEU A 81 -11.88 -1.58 6.30
N ALA A 82 -11.89 -1.13 5.04
CA ALA A 82 -11.24 0.13 4.67
C ALA A 82 -11.94 1.35 5.29
N GLU A 83 -13.27 1.40 5.27
CA GLU A 83 -14.04 2.50 5.88
C GLU A 83 -13.85 2.52 7.41
N GLU A 84 -13.88 1.35 8.04
CA GLU A 84 -13.64 1.23 9.49
C GLU A 84 -12.21 1.63 9.86
N ALA A 85 -11.21 1.25 9.07
CA ALA A 85 -9.82 1.66 9.31
C ALA A 85 -9.64 3.18 9.19
N VAL A 86 -10.30 3.81 8.21
CA VAL A 86 -10.32 5.28 8.07
C VAL A 86 -11.01 5.93 9.28
N TYR A 87 -12.13 5.38 9.74
CA TYR A 87 -12.84 5.84 10.93
C TYR A 87 -11.97 5.74 12.18
N LEU A 88 -11.35 4.59 12.43
CA LEU A 88 -10.45 4.40 13.56
C LEU A 88 -9.24 5.34 13.51
N ALA A 89 -8.65 5.57 12.34
CA ALA A 89 -7.57 6.53 12.18
C ALA A 89 -8.04 7.97 12.50
N ARG A 90 -9.28 8.35 12.13
CA ARG A 90 -9.86 9.64 12.51
C ARG A 90 -10.03 9.75 14.02
N VAL A 91 -10.56 8.72 14.69
CA VAL A 91 -10.70 8.69 16.15
C VAL A 91 -9.34 8.89 16.83
N LEU A 92 -8.26 8.30 16.30
CA LEU A 92 -6.92 8.56 16.82
C LEU A 92 -6.51 10.04 16.74
N THR A 93 -6.89 10.76 15.68
CA THR A 93 -6.61 12.20 15.59
C THR A 93 -7.37 13.04 16.62
N GLU A 94 -8.48 12.53 17.15
CA GLU A 94 -9.26 13.17 18.21
C GLU A 94 -8.69 12.84 19.60
N LEU A 95 -8.21 11.60 19.79
CA LEU A 95 -7.61 11.14 21.04
C LEU A 95 -6.16 11.61 21.24
N ALA A 96 -5.42 11.79 20.15
CA ALA A 96 -4.02 12.22 20.14
C ALA A 96 -3.81 13.35 19.11
N PRO A 97 -4.43 14.52 19.31
CA PRO A 97 -4.42 15.62 18.34
C PRO A 97 -3.02 16.18 18.06
N ASP A 98 -2.09 16.03 19.01
CA ASP A 98 -0.71 16.52 18.91
C ASP A 98 0.29 15.41 18.53
N ASP A 99 -0.21 14.22 18.16
CA ASP A 99 0.62 13.16 17.60
C ASP A 99 0.66 13.29 16.05
N PRO A 100 1.77 13.77 15.47
CA PRO A 100 1.85 13.98 14.02
C PRO A 100 1.76 12.68 13.22
N GLU A 101 2.06 11.54 13.82
CA GLU A 101 2.01 10.26 13.14
C GLU A 101 0.59 9.68 13.08
N ALA A 102 -0.24 9.92 14.11
CA ALA A 102 -1.67 9.66 14.04
C ALA A 102 -2.34 10.48 12.94
N LEU A 103 -1.99 11.77 12.84
CA LEU A 103 -2.46 12.66 11.77
C LEU A 103 -2.00 12.17 10.39
N GLY A 104 -0.74 11.75 10.28
CA GLY A 104 -0.18 11.16 9.05
C GLY A 104 -0.91 9.90 8.61
N LEU A 105 -1.19 8.97 9.55
CA LEU A 105 -1.94 7.74 9.25
C LEU A 105 -3.34 8.04 8.74
N TYR A 106 -4.10 8.91 9.41
CA TYR A 106 -5.42 9.31 8.93
C TYR A 106 -5.35 9.90 7.52
N ALA A 107 -4.42 10.82 7.28
CA ALA A 107 -4.26 11.44 5.97
C ALA A 107 -3.95 10.40 4.88
N LEU A 108 -3.04 9.46 5.16
CA LEU A 108 -2.68 8.36 4.27
C LEU A 108 -3.89 7.51 3.87
N LEU A 109 -4.66 7.05 4.86
CA LEU A 109 -5.82 6.19 4.60
C LEU A 109 -6.91 6.95 3.87
N GLN A 110 -7.21 8.19 4.27
CA GLN A 110 -8.24 9.02 3.64
C GLN A 110 -7.89 9.37 2.19
N LEU A 111 -6.62 9.72 1.89
CA LEU A 111 -6.17 9.99 0.52
C LEU A 111 -6.23 8.73 -0.36
N SER A 112 -5.88 7.57 0.20
CA SER A 112 -6.00 6.29 -0.51
C SER A 112 -7.45 5.93 -0.79
N HIS A 113 -8.31 6.04 0.22
CA HIS A 113 -9.74 5.73 0.14
C HIS A 113 -10.50 6.69 -0.78
N SER A 114 -10.11 7.97 -0.85
CA SER A 114 -10.79 8.99 -1.67
C SER A 114 -10.86 8.67 -3.18
N ARG A 115 -10.08 7.69 -3.66
CA ARG A 115 -9.96 7.31 -5.07
C ARG A 115 -10.55 5.94 -5.40
N THR A 116 -10.99 5.18 -4.40
CA THR A 116 -11.49 3.80 -4.60
C THR A 116 -12.69 3.77 -5.54
N GLY A 117 -13.54 4.79 -5.50
CA GLY A 117 -14.66 4.95 -6.43
C GLY A 117 -14.27 5.06 -7.90
N ALA A 118 -12.98 5.27 -8.22
CA ALA A 118 -12.45 5.32 -9.59
C ALA A 118 -11.59 4.10 -9.96
N SER A 119 -11.33 3.17 -9.04
CA SER A 119 -10.47 1.99 -9.30
C SER A 119 -11.13 0.91 -10.13
N THR A 120 -12.43 1.04 -10.37
CA THR A 120 -13.19 0.17 -11.28
C THR A 120 -14.15 0.93 -12.18
N THR A 121 -14.40 0.35 -13.34
CA THR A 121 -15.50 0.73 -14.23
C THR A 121 -16.85 0.21 -13.67
N PRO A 122 -17.99 0.68 -14.19
CA PRO A 122 -19.31 0.18 -13.78
C PRO A 122 -19.52 -1.32 -14.03
N ASP A 123 -18.84 -1.90 -15.02
CA ASP A 123 -18.80 -3.34 -15.31
C ASP A 123 -17.82 -4.13 -14.41
N GLY A 124 -17.14 -3.45 -13.47
CA GLY A 124 -16.25 -4.10 -12.48
C GLY A 124 -14.82 -4.33 -12.97
N THR A 125 -14.46 -3.83 -14.16
CA THR A 125 -13.10 -3.94 -14.70
C THR A 125 -12.13 -3.04 -13.92
N PHE A 126 -10.92 -3.54 -13.66
CA PHE A 126 -9.85 -2.79 -12.99
C PHE A 126 -9.42 -1.56 -13.81
N VAL A 127 -9.22 -0.43 -13.13
CA VAL A 127 -8.68 0.80 -13.72
C VAL A 127 -7.35 1.17 -13.02
N PRO A 128 -6.20 1.09 -13.72
CA PRO A 128 -4.91 1.50 -13.19
C PRO A 128 -4.93 2.95 -12.74
N LEU A 129 -4.19 3.29 -11.68
CA LEU A 129 -4.16 4.65 -11.12
C LEU A 129 -3.89 5.72 -12.19
N ALA A 130 -2.97 5.46 -13.13
CA ALA A 130 -2.64 6.37 -14.22
C ALA A 130 -3.84 6.70 -15.12
N GLU A 131 -4.79 5.79 -15.26
CA GLU A 131 -5.96 5.89 -16.15
C GLU A 131 -7.26 6.30 -15.43
N GLN A 132 -7.24 6.36 -14.09
CA GLN A 132 -8.43 6.75 -13.33
C GLN A 132 -8.91 8.16 -13.67
N ASP A 133 -10.22 8.26 -13.92
CA ASP A 133 -10.91 9.55 -14.02
C ASP A 133 -10.88 10.27 -12.66
N VAL A 134 -10.12 11.35 -12.59
CA VAL A 134 -9.97 12.15 -11.38
C VAL A 134 -11.27 12.85 -10.96
N ALA A 135 -12.24 13.05 -11.88
CA ALA A 135 -13.54 13.61 -11.53
C ALA A 135 -14.36 12.69 -10.61
N ARG A 136 -14.03 11.39 -10.57
CA ARG A 136 -14.63 10.41 -9.67
C ARG A 136 -13.93 10.33 -8.30
N TRP A 137 -12.85 11.08 -8.09
CA TRP A 137 -12.18 11.15 -6.81
C TRP A 137 -12.96 12.06 -5.85
N ASN A 138 -13.02 11.69 -4.57
CA ASN A 138 -13.68 12.49 -3.55
C ASN A 138 -12.83 13.72 -3.20
N ARG A 139 -13.12 14.84 -3.87
CA ARG A 139 -12.41 16.11 -3.71
C ARG A 139 -12.44 16.64 -2.27
N ALA A 140 -13.58 16.51 -1.57
CA ALA A 140 -13.70 16.99 -0.20
C ALA A 140 -12.77 16.19 0.73
N ALA A 141 -12.80 14.86 0.64
CA ALA A 141 -11.92 13.97 1.39
C ALA A 141 -10.43 14.26 1.14
N ILE A 142 -10.04 14.55 -0.11
CA ILE A 142 -8.66 14.92 -0.45
C ILE A 142 -8.24 16.24 0.22
N LEU A 143 -9.10 17.26 0.19
CA LEU A 143 -8.80 18.55 0.82
C LEU A 143 -8.68 18.42 2.34
N ASP A 144 -9.60 17.70 2.97
CA ASP A 144 -9.60 17.48 4.42
C ASP A 144 -8.34 16.72 4.86
N ALA A 145 -8.00 15.63 4.16
CA ALA A 145 -6.81 14.84 4.45
C ALA A 145 -5.51 15.66 4.27
N ASN A 146 -5.46 16.50 3.24
CA ASN A 146 -4.32 17.39 3.02
C ASN A 146 -4.19 18.46 4.12
N ALA A 147 -5.30 18.99 4.65
CA ALA A 147 -5.26 19.92 5.78
C ALA A 147 -4.71 19.23 7.04
N VAL A 148 -5.11 17.98 7.30
CA VAL A 148 -4.56 17.18 8.41
C VAL A 148 -3.08 16.89 8.22
N LEU A 149 -2.65 16.53 7.00
CA LEU A 149 -1.24 16.31 6.69
C LEU A 149 -0.40 17.58 6.87
N LEU A 150 -0.92 18.74 6.44
CA LEU A 150 -0.25 20.03 6.65
C LEU A 150 -0.09 20.33 8.14
N ARG A 151 -1.10 20.03 8.95
CA ARG A 151 -1.02 20.14 10.41
C ARG A 151 0.05 19.21 10.98
N ALA A 152 0.10 17.94 10.55
CA ALA A 152 1.16 17.02 10.99
C ALA A 152 2.56 17.58 10.72
N ALA A 153 2.75 18.19 9.54
CA ALA A 153 4.03 18.76 9.13
C ALA A 153 4.48 19.95 10.01
N THR A 154 3.58 20.66 10.70
CA THR A 154 3.97 21.79 11.58
C THR A 154 4.71 21.33 12.84
N PHE A 155 4.54 20.07 13.25
CA PHE A 155 5.27 19.48 14.38
C PHE A 155 6.74 19.18 14.07
N ARG A 156 7.14 19.19 12.79
CA ARG A 156 8.54 19.03 12.35
C ARG A 156 9.20 17.71 12.80
N VAL A 157 8.40 16.67 13.05
CA VAL A 157 8.85 15.31 13.38
C VAL A 157 8.26 14.36 12.33
N PRO A 158 8.94 14.18 11.18
CA PRO A 158 8.44 13.30 10.12
C PRO A 158 8.49 11.84 10.58
N GLY A 159 7.47 11.08 10.22
CA GLY A 159 7.42 9.62 10.37
C GLY A 159 6.95 8.92 9.10
N PRO A 160 6.95 7.58 9.07
CA PRO A 160 6.67 6.80 7.88
C PRO A 160 5.27 7.07 7.29
N PHE A 161 4.23 7.14 8.12
CA PHE A 161 2.86 7.39 7.65
C PHE A 161 2.67 8.82 7.14
N GLN A 162 3.37 9.80 7.70
CA GLN A 162 3.39 11.16 7.15
C GLN A 162 4.02 11.20 5.75
N LEU A 163 5.13 10.47 5.53
CA LEU A 163 5.78 10.39 4.22
C LEU A 163 4.92 9.63 3.20
N GLU A 164 4.33 8.51 3.61
CA GLU A 164 3.38 7.77 2.77
C GLU A 164 2.15 8.62 2.42
N ALA A 165 1.60 9.37 3.39
CA ALA A 165 0.51 10.32 3.15
C ALA A 165 0.92 11.42 2.15
N ALA A 166 2.14 11.95 2.27
CA ALA A 166 2.66 12.93 1.32
C ALA A 166 2.78 12.35 -0.09
N ILE A 167 3.16 11.08 -0.24
CA ILE A 167 3.17 10.37 -1.53
C ILE A 167 1.75 10.28 -2.10
N GLN A 168 0.75 9.88 -1.30
CA GLN A 168 -0.64 9.82 -1.77
C GLN A 168 -1.20 11.21 -2.10
N SER A 169 -0.85 12.23 -1.32
CA SER A 169 -1.21 13.62 -1.56
C SER A 169 -0.65 14.11 -2.90
N ALA A 170 0.61 13.80 -3.17
CA ALA A 170 1.27 14.11 -4.43
C ALA A 170 0.58 13.42 -5.62
N HIS A 171 0.13 12.17 -5.50
CA HIS A 171 -0.72 11.55 -6.52
C HIS A 171 -2.06 12.30 -6.70
N CYS A 172 -2.69 12.71 -5.59
CA CYS A 172 -3.96 13.44 -5.60
C CYS A 172 -3.86 14.84 -6.21
N GLN A 173 -2.67 15.45 -6.27
CA GLN A 173 -2.44 16.73 -6.95
C GLN A 173 -2.83 16.72 -8.43
N ARG A 174 -2.92 15.53 -9.04
CA ARG A 174 -3.43 15.38 -10.42
C ARG A 174 -4.86 15.90 -10.59
N LEU A 175 -5.69 15.83 -9.55
CA LEU A 175 -7.05 16.39 -9.57
C LEU A 175 -7.06 17.89 -9.85
N PHE A 176 -6.03 18.62 -9.38
CA PHE A 176 -5.97 20.08 -9.47
C PHE A 176 -5.10 20.56 -10.62
N SER A 177 -3.98 19.88 -10.87
CA SER A 177 -2.97 20.30 -11.85
C SER A 177 -3.04 19.54 -13.19
N GLY A 178 -3.82 18.45 -13.24
CA GLY A 178 -3.83 17.52 -14.36
C GLY A 178 -2.55 16.67 -14.50
N ARG A 179 -1.57 16.82 -13.61
CA ARG A 179 -0.27 16.12 -13.68
C ARG A 179 0.12 15.51 -12.35
N THR A 180 0.84 14.39 -12.40
CA THR A 180 1.46 13.78 -11.23
C THR A 180 2.89 14.33 -11.06
N PRO A 181 3.26 14.88 -9.89
CA PRO A 181 4.58 15.45 -9.66
C PRO A 181 5.62 14.35 -9.35
N TRP A 182 5.98 13.55 -10.35
CA TRP A 182 6.81 12.35 -10.18
C TRP A 182 8.16 12.59 -9.47
N LYS A 183 8.82 13.72 -9.73
CA LYS A 183 10.07 14.08 -9.02
C LYS A 183 9.87 14.28 -7.52
N ALA A 184 8.74 14.84 -7.10
CA ALA A 184 8.42 14.99 -5.68
C ALA A 184 8.13 13.63 -5.04
N ILE A 185 7.43 12.75 -5.76
CA ILE A 185 7.14 11.38 -5.31
C ILE A 185 8.44 10.57 -5.17
N GLU A 186 9.37 10.69 -6.12
CA GLU A 186 10.69 10.04 -6.04
C GLU A 186 11.48 10.51 -4.82
N PHE A 187 11.55 11.82 -4.58
CA PHE A 187 12.18 12.38 -3.39
C PHE A 187 11.56 11.85 -2.09
N LEU A 188 10.23 11.75 -2.01
CA LEU A 188 9.53 11.22 -0.85
C LEU A 188 9.82 9.73 -0.63
N TYR A 189 9.82 8.92 -1.69
CA TYR A 189 10.20 7.50 -1.58
C TYR A 189 11.67 7.32 -1.22
N ALA A 190 12.58 8.12 -1.75
CA ALA A 190 13.99 8.10 -1.36
C ALA A 190 14.14 8.41 0.14
N THR A 191 13.44 9.43 0.63
CA THR A 191 13.41 9.82 2.05
C THR A 191 12.83 8.71 2.92
N LEU A 192 11.69 8.14 2.53
CA LEU A 192 11.04 7.04 3.26
C LEU A 192 11.95 5.82 3.33
N ASN A 193 12.54 5.39 2.21
CA ASN A 193 13.40 4.21 2.18
C ASN A 193 14.73 4.41 2.90
N ALA A 194 15.22 5.65 3.04
CA ALA A 194 16.43 5.93 3.80
C ALA A 194 16.22 5.76 5.31
N ALA A 195 15.04 6.10 5.83
CA ALA A 195 14.73 6.07 7.26
C ALA A 195 13.96 4.81 7.71
N TRP A 196 13.00 4.35 6.90
CA TRP A 196 12.11 3.23 7.18
C TRP A 196 11.99 2.31 5.95
N PRO A 197 13.07 1.59 5.56
CA PRO A 197 13.06 0.75 4.38
C PRO A 197 12.08 -0.42 4.51
N THR A 198 11.20 -0.56 3.52
CA THR A 198 10.36 -1.76 3.35
C THR A 198 10.49 -2.30 1.93
N ILE A 199 10.14 -3.57 1.71
CA ILE A 199 10.10 -4.14 0.35
C ILE A 199 9.07 -3.40 -0.49
N ALA A 200 7.89 -3.13 0.07
CA ALA A 200 6.81 -2.46 -0.64
C ALA A 200 7.21 -1.06 -1.09
N SER A 201 7.82 -0.26 -0.20
CA SER A 201 8.30 1.10 -0.52
C SER A 201 9.46 1.10 -1.52
N ALA A 202 10.33 0.08 -1.50
CA ALA A 202 11.41 -0.05 -2.48
C ALA A 202 10.87 -0.42 -3.88
N VAL A 203 9.91 -1.35 -3.95
CA VAL A 203 9.26 -1.73 -5.22
C VAL A 203 8.44 -0.56 -5.79
N ALA A 204 7.69 0.16 -4.94
CA ALA A 204 6.95 1.34 -5.37
C ALA A 204 7.87 2.47 -5.85
N HIS A 205 9.02 2.67 -5.19
CA HIS A 205 10.04 3.60 -5.66
C HIS A 205 10.58 3.21 -7.05
N ALA A 206 10.84 1.92 -7.30
CA ALA A 206 11.24 1.46 -8.63
C ALA A 206 10.17 1.76 -9.70
N ALA A 207 8.88 1.64 -9.37
CA ALA A 207 7.81 2.03 -10.28
C ALA A 207 7.87 3.53 -10.65
N VAL A 208 8.15 4.40 -9.68
CA VAL A 208 8.32 5.84 -9.91
C VAL A 208 9.53 6.13 -10.79
N LEU A 209 10.62 5.38 -10.65
CA LEU A 209 11.79 5.50 -11.55
C LEU A 209 11.43 5.15 -12.99
N VAL A 210 10.57 4.14 -13.21
CA VAL A 210 10.05 3.82 -14.55
C VAL A 210 9.22 4.98 -15.11
N GLU A 211 8.37 5.62 -14.29
CA GLU A 211 7.58 6.81 -14.71
C GLU A 211 8.47 8.02 -15.04
N LEU A 212 9.66 8.09 -14.45
CA LEU A 212 10.69 9.10 -14.73
C LEU A 212 11.63 8.72 -15.89
N GLU A 213 11.33 7.64 -16.63
CA GLU A 213 12.16 7.16 -17.75
C GLU A 213 13.58 6.75 -17.30
N ARG A 214 13.68 6.16 -16.12
CA ARG A 214 14.92 5.67 -15.49
C ARG A 214 14.84 4.16 -15.26
N GLU A 215 14.54 3.40 -16.32
CA GLU A 215 14.30 1.96 -16.26
C GLU A 215 15.51 1.19 -15.72
N ALA A 216 16.73 1.57 -16.12
CA ALA A 216 17.96 0.94 -15.63
C ALA A 216 18.13 1.12 -14.11
N ASP A 217 17.81 2.30 -13.58
CA ASP A 217 17.84 2.57 -12.14
C ASP A 217 16.75 1.78 -11.41
N ALA A 218 15.57 1.65 -12.02
CA ALA A 218 14.47 0.86 -11.48
C ALA A 218 14.85 -0.63 -11.36
N GLU A 219 15.39 -1.22 -12.42
CA GLU A 219 15.86 -2.62 -12.41
C GLU A 219 17.00 -2.82 -11.40
N ALA A 220 17.95 -1.88 -11.33
CA ALA A 220 19.04 -1.92 -10.36
C ALA A 220 18.53 -1.83 -8.91
N LEU A 221 17.51 -1.00 -8.64
CA LEU A 221 16.89 -0.89 -7.32
C LEU A 221 16.16 -2.19 -6.95
N LEU A 222 15.41 -2.79 -7.88
CA LEU A 222 14.74 -4.07 -7.67
C LEU A 222 15.74 -5.20 -7.41
N ALA A 223 16.86 -5.24 -8.14
CA ALA A 223 17.89 -6.27 -8.01
C ALA A 223 18.60 -6.27 -6.64
N ARG A 224 18.54 -5.17 -5.88
CA ARG A 224 19.08 -5.09 -4.50
C ARG A 224 18.20 -5.79 -3.48
N ILE A 225 16.94 -6.06 -3.81
CA ILE A 225 16.02 -6.76 -2.92
C ILE A 225 16.31 -8.27 -3.02
N ASP A 226 16.51 -8.92 -1.88
CA ASP A 226 16.70 -10.38 -1.83
C ASP A 226 15.57 -11.11 -2.58
N ARG A 227 15.97 -11.85 -3.62
CA ARG A 227 15.07 -12.55 -4.52
C ARG A 227 14.14 -13.52 -3.79
N ALA A 228 14.60 -14.14 -2.70
CA ALA A 228 13.79 -15.04 -1.88
C ALA A 228 12.60 -14.32 -1.24
N ARG A 229 12.78 -13.05 -0.83
CA ARG A 229 11.75 -12.25 -0.16
C ARG A 229 10.68 -11.71 -1.10
N VAL A 230 10.98 -11.64 -2.40
CA VAL A 230 10.06 -11.14 -3.44
C VAL A 230 9.57 -12.23 -4.40
N ALA A 231 9.93 -13.49 -4.16
CA ALA A 231 9.56 -14.62 -5.02
C ALA A 231 8.04 -14.75 -5.20
N GLU A 232 7.29 -14.46 -4.13
CA GLU A 232 5.82 -14.51 -4.09
C GLU A 232 5.16 -13.12 -4.04
N TYR A 233 5.94 -12.04 -4.21
CA TYR A 233 5.42 -10.68 -4.16
C TYR A 233 5.08 -10.16 -5.56
N ALA A 234 3.82 -10.29 -5.99
CA ALA A 234 3.36 -9.94 -7.33
C ALA A 234 3.75 -8.52 -7.80
N PRO A 235 3.66 -7.45 -6.98
CA PRO A 235 4.02 -6.09 -7.40
C PRO A 235 5.46 -5.95 -7.88
N TYR A 236 6.41 -6.68 -7.28
CA TYR A 236 7.80 -6.70 -7.76
C TYR A 236 7.87 -7.09 -9.24
N TRP A 237 7.14 -8.15 -9.60
CA TRP A 237 7.17 -8.74 -10.93
C TRP A 237 6.45 -7.87 -11.96
N VAL A 238 5.37 -7.18 -11.55
CA VAL A 238 4.70 -6.17 -12.38
C VAL A 238 5.65 -5.02 -12.72
N VAL A 239 6.32 -4.44 -11.72
CA VAL A 239 7.26 -3.33 -11.94
C VAL A 239 8.46 -3.78 -12.79
N LEU A 240 9.03 -4.96 -12.52
CA LEU A 240 10.11 -5.51 -13.32
C LEU A 240 9.69 -5.70 -14.79
N SER A 241 8.47 -6.18 -15.04
CA SER A 241 7.94 -6.31 -16.39
C SER A 241 7.85 -4.96 -17.11
N HIS A 242 7.32 -3.94 -16.43
CA HIS A 242 7.21 -2.59 -17.00
C HIS A 242 8.56 -1.96 -17.30
N ALA A 243 9.54 -2.10 -16.40
CA ALA A 243 10.89 -1.60 -16.59
C ALA A 243 11.55 -2.25 -17.82
N ARG A 244 11.53 -3.59 -17.90
CA ARG A 244 12.12 -4.36 -19.00
C ARG A 244 11.48 -4.09 -20.35
N ARG A 245 10.16 -3.91 -20.37
CA ARG A 245 9.44 -3.53 -21.59
C ARG A 245 9.97 -2.22 -22.14
N ARG A 246 10.13 -1.22 -21.28
CA ARG A 246 10.55 0.14 -21.66
C ARG A 246 12.06 0.21 -21.96
N SER A 247 12.88 -0.64 -21.35
CA SER A 247 14.30 -0.76 -21.65
C SER A 247 14.62 -1.61 -22.90
N GLY A 248 13.61 -2.19 -23.55
CA GLY A 248 13.76 -2.93 -24.81
C GLY A 248 14.03 -4.43 -24.65
N ASP A 249 13.73 -5.02 -23.48
CA ASP A 249 13.75 -6.47 -23.23
C ASP A 249 12.32 -7.06 -23.20
N PRO A 250 11.69 -7.31 -24.36
CA PRO A 250 10.35 -7.87 -24.42
C PRO A 250 10.28 -9.33 -23.93
N ALA A 251 11.37 -10.08 -23.97
CA ALA A 251 11.40 -11.44 -23.47
C ALA A 251 11.31 -11.43 -21.93
N GLY A 252 12.22 -10.72 -21.27
CA GLY A 252 12.22 -10.60 -19.82
C GLY A 252 10.99 -9.86 -19.27
N ALA A 253 10.39 -8.95 -20.04
CA ALA A 253 9.11 -8.33 -19.69
C ALA A 253 7.97 -9.36 -19.64
N ARG A 254 7.88 -10.26 -20.62
CA ARG A 254 6.85 -11.31 -20.68
C ARG A 254 7.01 -12.33 -19.57
N ASP A 255 8.25 -12.74 -19.28
CA ASP A 255 8.53 -13.69 -18.19
C ASP A 255 8.12 -13.12 -16.83
N ALA A 256 8.48 -11.87 -16.56
CA ALA A 256 8.10 -11.19 -15.33
C ALA A 256 6.58 -10.99 -15.22
N MET A 257 5.90 -10.61 -16.31
CA MET A 257 4.44 -10.47 -16.32
C MET A 257 3.73 -11.80 -16.09
N THR A 258 4.20 -12.87 -16.72
CA THR A 258 3.68 -14.23 -16.53
C THR A 258 3.78 -14.63 -15.06
N LYS A 259 4.93 -14.38 -14.43
CA LYS A 259 5.10 -14.64 -12.99
C LYS A 259 4.14 -13.80 -12.14
N ALA A 260 3.96 -12.51 -12.44
CA ALA A 260 3.02 -11.66 -11.75
C ALA A 260 1.58 -12.21 -11.81
N ILE A 261 1.12 -12.61 -13.00
CA ILE A 261 -0.21 -13.22 -13.22
C ILE A 261 -0.42 -14.44 -12.32
N THR A 262 0.59 -15.32 -12.20
CA THR A 262 0.48 -16.52 -11.33
C THR A 262 0.32 -16.20 -9.84
N LEU A 263 0.81 -15.04 -9.40
CA LEU A 263 0.79 -14.61 -8.00
C LEU A 263 -0.43 -13.74 -7.67
N THR A 264 -1.07 -13.14 -8.68
CA THR A 264 -2.24 -12.27 -8.52
C THR A 264 -3.48 -13.08 -8.21
N ARG A 265 -4.15 -12.74 -7.10
CA ARG A 265 -5.37 -13.43 -6.63
C ARG A 265 -6.66 -12.73 -7.02
N SER A 266 -6.63 -11.41 -7.13
CA SER A 266 -7.73 -10.58 -7.64
C SER A 266 -8.05 -11.00 -9.09
N PRO A 267 -9.27 -11.51 -9.38
CA PRO A 267 -9.66 -11.87 -10.73
C PRO A 267 -9.62 -10.67 -11.69
N ARG A 268 -10.11 -9.49 -11.30
CA ARG A 268 -10.11 -8.31 -12.18
C ARG A 268 -8.69 -7.84 -12.51
N LEU A 269 -7.80 -7.83 -11.52
CA LEU A 269 -6.40 -7.46 -11.73
C LEU A 269 -5.71 -8.50 -12.60
N ARG A 270 -5.99 -9.80 -12.40
CA ARG A 270 -5.45 -10.87 -13.24
C ARG A 270 -5.85 -10.67 -14.70
N THR A 271 -7.13 -10.45 -15.00
CA THR A 271 -7.63 -10.18 -16.36
C THR A 271 -6.92 -8.97 -16.99
N PHE A 272 -6.71 -7.89 -16.21
CA PHE A 272 -5.96 -6.73 -16.67
C PHE A 272 -4.50 -7.08 -17.03
N LEU A 273 -3.80 -7.83 -16.18
CA LEU A 273 -2.42 -8.25 -16.43
C LEU A 273 -2.31 -9.23 -17.62
N GLU A 274 -3.25 -10.15 -17.77
CA GLU A 274 -3.33 -11.06 -18.93
C GLU A 274 -3.55 -10.30 -20.24
N THR A 275 -4.44 -9.31 -20.24
CA THR A 275 -4.66 -8.41 -21.37
C THR A 275 -3.39 -7.62 -21.70
N THR A 276 -2.71 -7.12 -20.67
CA THR A 276 -1.44 -6.40 -20.82
C THR A 276 -0.38 -7.33 -21.44
N LEU A 277 -0.23 -8.57 -20.95
CA LEU A 277 0.69 -9.56 -21.52
C LEU A 277 0.38 -9.83 -22.99
N ALA A 278 -0.89 -9.99 -23.36
CA ALA A 278 -1.28 -10.20 -24.75
C ALA A 278 -0.86 -9.03 -25.66
N GLN A 279 -0.91 -7.79 -25.16
CA GLN A 279 -0.41 -6.61 -25.88
C GLN A 279 1.12 -6.63 -26.03
N LEU A 280 1.87 -7.09 -25.01
CA LEU A 280 3.33 -7.26 -25.09
C LEU A 280 3.74 -8.30 -26.14
N CYS A 281 2.90 -9.31 -26.38
CA CYS A 281 3.16 -10.37 -27.35
C CYS A 281 2.82 -9.98 -28.79
N ARG A 282 2.12 -8.87 -29.03
CA ARG A 282 1.85 -8.42 -30.40
C ARG A 282 3.14 -7.92 -31.05
N PRO A 283 3.47 -8.36 -32.28
CA PRO A 283 4.61 -7.79 -32.99
C PRO A 283 4.41 -6.29 -33.15
N ALA A 284 5.47 -5.51 -32.89
CA ALA A 284 5.43 -4.07 -33.12
C ALA A 284 4.99 -3.84 -34.57
N ALA A 285 3.87 -3.14 -34.77
CA ALA A 285 3.45 -2.76 -36.11
C ALA A 285 4.60 -1.97 -36.74
N LEU A 286 5.19 -2.52 -37.81
CA LEU A 286 6.15 -1.82 -38.66
C LEU A 286 5.54 -0.47 -39.04
N LYS A 287 6.08 0.62 -38.48
CA LYS A 287 5.87 1.98 -38.97
C LYS A 287 6.99 2.33 -39.92
#